data_AF-A0A2V8URQ6-F1
#
_entry.id   AF-A0A2V8URQ6-F1
#
_cell.length_a   1.000
_cell.length_b   1.000
_cell.length_c   1.000
_cell.angle_alpha   90.00
_cell.angle_beta   90.00
_cell.angle_gamma   90.00
#
_symmetry.space_group_name_H-M   'P 1'
#
loop_
_entity.id
_entity.type
_entity.pdbx_description
1 polymer ?
#
loop_
_entity_poly.entity_id
_entity_poly.type
_entity_poly.pdbx_seq_one_letter_code
_entity_poly.pdbx_strand_id
1 'polypeptide(L)'
;MTRAPSPGNEEPTQTEAGIILGTAAYMSPEQAEGKPLDARSDIFSFGVVLYELLSGRPAFTGETSLSTMAAILYREPEALQTV
;
A
#
# COMPACT_ATOMS: atom_id res chain seq x y z
N MET A 1 -45.36 7.66 19.51
CA MET A 1 -44.31 8.56 19.00
C MET A 1 -42.99 7.81 19.06
N THR A 2 -42.52 7.29 17.92
CA THR A 2 -41.35 6.40 17.82
C THR A 2 -40.07 7.23 17.72
N ARG A 3 -39.11 6.98 18.62
CA ARG A 3 -37.79 7.64 18.61
C ARG A 3 -36.97 7.10 17.43
N ALA A 4 -36.47 7.98 16.57
CA ALA A 4 -35.58 7.62 15.48
C ALA A 4 -34.27 6.99 16.01
N PRO A 5 -33.64 6.04 15.28
CA PRO A 5 -32.31 5.55 15.63
C PRO A 5 -31.29 6.69 15.46
N SER A 6 -30.47 6.91 16.49
CA SER A 6 -29.30 7.79 16.43
C SER A 6 -28.32 7.28 15.36
N PRO A 7 -27.65 8.16 14.59
CA PRO A 7 -26.59 7.71 13.69
C PRO A 7 -25.56 6.98 14.53
N GLY A 8 -25.32 5.72 14.16
CA GLY A 8 -24.32 4.88 14.82
C GLY A 8 -22.98 5.61 14.80
N ASN A 9 -22.30 5.58 15.94
CA ASN A 9 -20.89 5.89 15.99
C ASN A 9 -20.19 4.94 15.02
N GLU A 10 -19.92 5.41 13.80
CA GLU A 10 -18.84 4.89 12.99
C GLU A 10 -17.57 5.33 13.72
N GLU A 11 -17.23 4.60 14.78
CA GLU A 11 -15.93 4.68 15.43
C GLU A 11 -14.90 4.59 14.30
N PRO A 12 -14.10 5.65 14.04
CA PRO A 12 -13.01 5.53 13.09
C PRO A 12 -12.17 4.36 13.61
N THR A 13 -12.02 3.32 12.79
CA THR A 13 -11.25 2.13 13.14
C THR A 13 -9.91 2.63 13.68
N GLN A 14 -9.75 2.51 14.99
CA GLN A 14 -8.62 3.06 15.72
C GLN A 14 -7.42 2.24 15.27
N THR A 15 -6.74 2.73 14.22
CA THR A 15 -5.50 2.15 13.75
C THR A 15 -4.51 2.29 14.90
N GLU A 16 -4.16 1.19 15.54
CA GLU A 16 -3.00 1.14 16.42
C GLU A 16 -1.84 1.84 15.69
N ALA A 17 -1.27 2.86 16.34
CA ALA A 17 -0.15 3.62 15.82
C ALA A 17 1.00 2.65 15.51
N GLY A 18 1.14 2.27 14.24
CA GLY A 18 2.11 1.29 13.78
C GLY A 18 1.61 0.33 12.70
N ILE A 19 0.29 0.19 12.51
CA ILE A 19 -0.29 -0.73 11.53
C ILE A 19 -1.08 0.07 10.47
N ILE A 20 -0.35 0.74 9.57
CA ILE A 20 -0.83 0.86 8.17
C ILE A 20 -0.33 -0.40 7.46
N LEU A 21 -0.87 -1.55 7.89
CA LEU A 21 -0.59 -2.85 7.31
C LEU A 21 -1.54 -3.04 6.14
N GLY A 22 -1.03 -2.84 4.92
CA GLY A 22 -1.74 -3.25 3.71
C GLY A 22 -1.63 -2.30 2.53
N THR A 23 -1.52 -0.98 2.73
CA THR A 23 -1.61 -0.03 1.60
C THR A 23 -0.26 0.41 1.04
N ALA A 24 0.76 0.58 1.89
CA ALA A 24 2.02 1.18 1.47
C ALA A 24 2.77 0.35 0.41
N ALA A 25 2.72 -0.98 0.50
CA ALA A 25 3.49 -1.88 -0.37
C ALA A 25 3.09 -1.80 -1.85
N TYR A 26 1.88 -1.33 -2.15
CA TYR A 26 1.34 -1.23 -3.51
C TYR A 26 1.28 0.21 -4.03
N MET A 27 1.76 1.18 -3.25
CA MET A 27 1.81 2.57 -3.68
C MET A 27 2.78 2.74 -4.84
N SER A 28 2.41 3.61 -5.78
CA SER A 28 3.36 4.15 -6.76
C SER A 28 4.34 5.14 -6.13
N PRO A 29 5.50 5.39 -6.76
CA PRO A 29 6.46 6.40 -6.29
C PRO A 29 5.83 7.78 -6.09
N GLU A 30 4.97 8.21 -7.02
CA GLU A 30 4.26 9.49 -6.94
C GLU A 30 3.27 9.53 -5.77
N GLN A 31 2.62 8.41 -5.41
CA GLN A 31 1.81 8.32 -4.20
C GLN A 31 2.67 8.44 -2.94
N ALA A 32 3.83 7.77 -2.91
CA ALA A 32 4.74 7.82 -1.77
C ALA A 32 5.34 9.22 -1.55
N GLU A 33 5.49 10.01 -2.62
CA GLU A 33 5.92 11.41 -2.57
C GLU A 33 4.76 12.41 -2.35
N GLY A 34 3.51 11.96 -2.36
CA GLY A 34 2.33 12.83 -2.25
C GLY A 34 2.10 13.73 -3.47
N LYS A 35 2.54 13.29 -4.66
CA LYS A 35 2.36 14.00 -5.93
C LYS A 35 1.00 13.69 -6.56
N PRO A 36 0.53 14.52 -7.53
CA PRO A 36 -0.68 14.21 -8.30
C PRO A 36 -0.56 12.86 -9.01
N LEU A 37 -1.65 12.10 -8.99
CA LEU A 37 -1.73 10.76 -9.57
C LEU A 37 -2.28 10.80 -10.99
N ASP A 38 -1.77 9.91 -11.82
CA ASP A 38 -2.32 9.63 -13.14
C ASP A 38 -2.30 8.12 -13.42
N ALA A 39 -2.69 7.73 -14.63
CA ALA A 39 -2.80 6.31 -15.01
C ALA A 39 -1.49 5.50 -14.86
N ARG A 40 -0.32 6.15 -14.73
CA ARG A 40 0.95 5.46 -14.47
C ARG A 40 1.01 4.85 -13.08
N SER A 41 0.28 5.42 -12.12
CA SER A 41 0.17 4.87 -10.77
C SER A 41 -0.44 3.47 -10.81
N ASP A 42 -1.50 3.29 -11.60
CA ASP A 42 -2.18 1.98 -11.76
C ASP A 42 -1.25 0.95 -12.43
N ILE A 43 -0.45 1.36 -13.42
CA ILE A 43 0.53 0.49 -14.08
C ILE A 43 1.59 0.02 -13.09
N PHE A 44 2.09 0.93 -12.24
CA PHE A 44 3.06 0.59 -11.21
C PHE A 44 2.47 -0.42 -10.21
N SER A 45 1.30 -0.12 -9.64
CA SER A 45 0.64 -1.00 -8.67
C SER A 45 0.30 -2.36 -9.27
N PHE A 46 -0.13 -2.41 -10.53
CA PHE A 46 -0.31 -3.67 -11.25
C PHE A 46 1.01 -4.45 -11.37
N GLY A 47 2.12 -3.79 -11.70
CA GLY A 47 3.44 -4.40 -11.75
C GLY A 47 3.88 -4.99 -10.42
N VAL A 48 3.61 -4.30 -9.30
CA VAL A 48 3.88 -4.81 -7.94
C VAL A 48 3.09 -6.08 -7.65
N VAL A 49 1.78 -6.08 -7.94
CA VAL A 49 0.94 -7.27 -7.76
C VAL A 49 1.40 -8.42 -8.64
N LEU A 50 1.71 -8.15 -9.91
CA LEU A 50 2.22 -9.17 -10.83
C LEU A 50 3.54 -9.76 -10.34
N TYR A 51 4.46 -8.93 -9.85
CA TYR A 51 5.70 -9.41 -9.25
C TYR A 51 5.42 -10.34 -8.06
N GLU A 52 4.49 -9.99 -7.18
CA GLU A 52 4.13 -10.81 -6.03
C GLU A 52 3.51 -12.14 -6.43
N LEU A 53 2.64 -12.15 -7.45
CA LEU A 53 2.06 -13.37 -8.00
C LEU A 53 3.13 -14.30 -8.62
N LEU A 54 4.16 -13.75 -9.25
CA LEU A 54 5.23 -14.53 -9.88
C LEU A 54 6.28 -15.01 -8.89
N SER A 55 6.60 -14.20 -7.87
CA SER A 55 7.67 -14.48 -6.91
C SER A 55 7.19 -15.12 -5.60
N GLY A 56 5.88 -15.04 -5.32
CA GLY A 56 5.30 -15.46 -4.03
C GLY A 56 5.64 -14.53 -2.86
N ARG A 57 6.19 -13.33 -3.11
CA ARG A 57 6.61 -12.36 -2.10
C ARG A 57 6.43 -10.91 -2.57
N PRO A 58 6.27 -9.93 -1.67
CA PRO A 58 6.09 -8.54 -2.07
C PRO A 58 7.31 -7.99 -2.83
N ALA A 59 7.08 -7.08 -3.77
CA ALA A 59 8.14 -6.40 -4.53
C ALA A 59 8.99 -5.47 -3.66
N PHE A 60 8.33 -4.77 -2.72
CA PHE A 60 8.96 -3.85 -1.79
C PHE A 60 8.55 -4.19 -0.36
N THR A 61 9.54 -4.25 0.54
CA THR A 61 9.33 -4.54 1.95
C THR A 61 10.14 -3.59 2.81
N GLY A 62 9.66 -3.36 4.03
CA GLY A 62 10.35 -2.60 5.06
C GLY A 62 9.76 -2.91 6.43
N GLU A 63 10.55 -2.70 7.49
CA GLU A 63 10.12 -2.95 8.87
C GLU A 63 8.96 -2.04 9.31
N THR A 64 8.81 -0.90 8.64
CA THR A 64 7.74 0.08 8.84
C THR A 64 7.14 0.55 7.52
N SER A 65 5.96 1.15 7.55
CA SER A 65 5.33 1.76 6.37
C SER A 65 6.23 2.82 5.72
N LEU A 66 6.89 3.67 6.52
CA LEU A 66 7.83 4.68 6.03
C LEU A 66 9.04 4.03 5.33
N SER A 67 9.60 2.96 5.89
CA SER A 67 10.70 2.24 5.24
C SER A 67 10.27 1.52 3.96
N THR A 68 9.02 1.07 3.88
CA THR A 68 8.45 0.47 2.66
C THR A 68 8.27 1.53 1.57
N MET A 69 7.76 2.72 1.92
CA MET A 69 7.69 3.86 1.00
C MET A 69 9.08 4.27 0.51
N ALA A 70 10.08 4.31 1.40
CA ALA A 70 11.46 4.58 1.01
C ALA A 70 12.01 3.51 0.06
N ALA A 71 11.65 2.23 0.24
CA ALA A 71 12.02 1.16 -0.68
C ALA A 71 11.40 1.37 -2.07
N ILE A 72 10.13 1.77 -2.14
CA ILE A 72 9.43 2.11 -3.41
C ILE A 72 10.15 3.24 -4.17
N LEU A 73 10.69 4.22 -3.46
CA LEU A 73 11.32 5.39 -4.08
C LEU A 73 12.75 5.16 -4.55
N TYR A 74 13.51 4.30 -3.85
CA TYR A 74 14.97 4.30 -3.98
C TYR A 74 15.59 2.91 -4.18
N ARG A 75 14.79 1.86 -4.21
CA ARG A 75 15.28 0.49 -4.42
C ARG A 75 14.59 -0.13 -5.62
N GLU A 76 15.27 -1.10 -6.21
CA GLU A 76 14.66 -2.01 -7.17
C GLU A 76 14.19 -3.26 -6.45
N PRO A 77 13.08 -3.89 -6.91
CA PRO A 77 12.69 -5.19 -6.41
C PRO A 77 13.75 -6.22 -6.79
N GLU A 78 13.90 -7.27 -5.97
CA GLU A 78 14.84 -8.34 -6.27
C GLU A 78 14.50 -9.03 -7.59
N ALA A 79 15.51 -9.47 -8.34
CA ALA A 79 15.27 -10.15 -9.61
C ALA A 79 14.51 -11.46 -9.42
N LEU A 80 13.55 -11.73 -10.32
CA LEU A 80 12.89 -13.03 -10.40
C LEU A 80 13.93 -14.09 -10.78
N GLN A 81 14.03 -15.16 -10.00
CA GLN A 81 14.91 -16.27 -10.33
C GLN A 81 14.31 -17.08 -11.47
N THR A 82 15.14 -17.41 -12.46
CA THR A 82 14.76 -18.36 -13.51
C THR A 82 14.97 -19.77 -12.98
N VAL A 83 13.97 -20.64 -13.14
CA VAL A 83 14.04 -22.07 -12.79
C VAL A 83 14.88 -22.83 -13.81
#